data_AF-A0A947QCK1-F1
#
_entry.id   AF-A0A947QCK1-F1
#
_cell.length_a   1.000
_cell.length_b   1.000
_cell.length_c   1.000
_cell.angle_alpha   90.00
_cell.angle_beta   90.00
_cell.angle_gamma   90.00
#
_symmetry.space_group_name_H-M   'P 1'
#
loop_
_entity.id
_entity.type
_entity.pdbx_description
1 polymer ?
#
loop_
_entity_poly.entity_id
_entity_poly.type
_entity_poly.pdbx_seq_one_letter_code
_entity_poly.pdbx_strand_id
1 'polypeptide(L)'
;MKKSWGFTQKILDGEKTLESRWYKTRRVPWGKIKKDDAVYFKNSGELTTAKAIVSKVIEFEELTPRKVKGILDRHWKDLGISKEELPDFYKRFKNKKYCILIFLKNPRKVTPFKISKKGFGAMASWICIEDIKRLKS
;
A
#
# COMPACT_ATOMS: atom_id res chain seq x y z
N MET A 1 -5.29 3.29 -5.48
CA MET A 1 -4.11 4.13 -5.81
C MET A 1 -4.51 5.29 -6.71
N LYS A 2 -3.73 6.38 -6.76
CA LYS A 2 -3.95 7.46 -7.74
C LYS A 2 -3.62 6.89 -9.12
N LYS A 3 -4.56 6.99 -10.08
CA LYS A 3 -4.40 6.40 -11.42
C LYS A 3 -3.15 6.90 -12.13
N SER A 4 -2.86 8.20 -12.02
CA SER A 4 -1.70 8.84 -12.65
C SER A 4 -0.33 8.35 -12.15
N TRP A 5 -0.26 7.51 -11.12
CA TRP A 5 1.01 6.95 -10.65
C TRP A 5 1.36 5.61 -11.30
N GLY A 6 0.40 4.96 -11.98
CA GLY A 6 0.65 3.66 -12.62
C GLY A 6 0.98 2.49 -11.67
N PHE A 7 0.90 2.69 -10.35
CA PHE A 7 1.37 1.71 -9.35
C PHE A 7 0.75 0.32 -9.45
N THR A 8 -0.53 0.21 -9.82
CA THR A 8 -1.16 -1.11 -9.98
C THR A 8 -0.47 -1.92 -11.07
N GLN A 9 -0.08 -1.28 -12.18
CA GLN A 9 0.63 -1.92 -13.28
C GLN A 9 2.07 -2.24 -12.88
N LYS A 10 2.78 -1.28 -12.25
CA LYS A 10 4.13 -1.50 -11.71
C LYS A 10 4.21 -2.67 -10.73
N ILE A 11 3.16 -2.93 -9.94
CA ILE A 11 3.08 -4.11 -9.07
C ILE A 11 3.01 -5.39 -9.90
N LEU A 12 2.16 -5.42 -10.93
CA LEU A 12 2.00 -6.58 -11.80
C LEU A 12 3.28 -6.90 -12.58
N ASP A 13 4.03 -5.87 -12.99
CA ASP A 13 5.28 -6.02 -13.74
C ASP A 13 6.49 -6.30 -12.84
N GLY A 14 6.30 -6.29 -11.51
CA GLY A 14 7.37 -6.53 -10.53
C GLY A 14 8.30 -5.34 -10.28
N GLU A 15 8.07 -4.19 -10.93
CA GLU A 15 8.80 -2.94 -10.67
C GLU A 15 8.54 -2.39 -9.27
N LYS A 16 7.29 -2.50 -8.80
CA LYS A 16 6.86 -2.07 -7.47
C LYS A 16 6.65 -3.30 -6.58
N THR A 17 7.64 -3.60 -5.76
CA THR A 17 7.64 -4.74 -4.82
C THR A 17 7.28 -4.33 -3.39
N LEU A 18 7.07 -3.04 -3.14
CA LEU A 18 6.78 -2.51 -1.82
C LEU A 18 5.60 -1.54 -1.85
N GLU A 19 4.58 -1.76 -1.02
CA GLU A 19 3.54 -0.78 -0.72
C GLU A 19 3.85 -0.09 0.61
N SER A 20 3.79 1.24 0.63
CA SER A 20 3.96 2.02 1.87
C SER A 20 2.70 2.77 2.26
N ARG A 21 2.49 2.88 3.57
CA ARG A 21 1.37 3.65 4.15
C ARG A 21 1.85 4.54 5.26
N TRP A 22 1.50 5.82 5.16
CA TRP A 22 2.02 6.87 6.03
C TRP A 22 0.89 7.61 6.74
N TYR A 23 0.94 7.65 8.07
CA TYR A 23 -0.16 8.18 8.88
C TYR A 23 0.30 9.17 9.95
N LYS A 24 -0.60 10.07 10.35
CA LYS A 24 -0.40 10.92 11.55
C LYS A 24 -0.76 10.17 12.83
N THR A 25 -1.68 9.21 12.77
CA THR A 25 -2.15 8.37 13.88
C THR A 25 -2.13 6.90 13.45
N ARG A 26 -2.08 5.95 14.39
CA ARG A 26 -2.19 4.52 14.06
C ARG A 26 -3.56 4.25 13.42
N ARG A 27 -3.55 3.49 12.31
CA ARG A 27 -4.74 3.12 11.54
C ARG A 27 -4.54 1.74 10.93
N VAL A 28 -5.64 1.04 10.64
CA VAL A 28 -5.62 -0.19 9.83
C VAL A 28 -4.83 0.08 8.53
N PRO A 29 -3.86 -0.78 8.16
CA PRO A 29 -3.67 -2.16 8.63
C PRO A 29 -2.64 -2.38 9.75
N TRP A 30 -2.26 -1.33 10.51
CA TRP A 30 -1.26 -1.43 11.59
C TRP A 30 -1.54 -2.59 12.55
N GLY A 31 -0.53 -3.44 12.78
CA GLY A 31 -0.59 -4.62 13.65
C GLY A 31 -1.55 -5.73 13.19
N LYS A 32 -2.18 -5.60 12.02
CA LYS A 32 -3.17 -6.56 11.51
C LYS A 32 -2.72 -7.29 10.25
N ILE A 33 -1.94 -6.64 9.39
CA ILE A 33 -1.39 -7.26 8.20
C ILE A 33 -0.14 -8.07 8.56
N LYS A 34 -0.05 -9.30 8.05
CA LYS A 34 1.03 -10.23 8.35
C LYS A 34 1.55 -10.90 7.08
N LYS A 35 2.69 -11.58 7.23
CA LYS A 35 3.26 -12.43 6.18
C LYS A 35 2.21 -13.45 5.69
N ASP A 36 2.24 -13.70 4.39
CA ASP A 36 1.38 -14.62 3.65
C ASP A 36 -0.09 -14.16 3.48
N ASP A 37 -0.46 -12.98 4.01
CA ASP A 37 -1.74 -12.35 3.67
C ASP A 37 -1.83 -12.02 2.17
N ALA A 38 -3.05 -12.09 1.65
CA ALA A 38 -3.37 -11.63 0.30
C ALA A 38 -3.73 -10.13 0.31
N VAL A 39 -3.05 -9.34 -0.51
CA VAL A 39 -3.37 -7.92 -0.72
C VAL A 39 -3.92 -7.72 -2.13
N TYR A 40 -5.02 -6.98 -2.22
CA TYR A 40 -5.69 -6.67 -3.46
C TYR A 40 -5.59 -5.18 -3.78
N PHE A 41 -5.36 -4.86 -5.06
CA PHE A 41 -5.09 -3.50 -5.52
C PHE A 41 -6.07 -3.06 -6.59
N LYS A 42 -6.40 -1.76 -6.52
CA LYS A 42 -7.22 -1.05 -7.50
C LYS A 42 -6.79 0.41 -7.59
N ASN A 43 -7.02 1.02 -8.74
CA ASN A 43 -7.02 2.48 -8.84
C ASN A 43 -8.30 3.04 -8.19
N SER A 44 -8.23 4.31 -7.77
CA SER A 44 -9.42 5.02 -7.29
C SER A 44 -10.47 5.07 -8.40
N GLY A 45 -11.74 4.83 -8.07
CA GLY A 45 -12.83 4.77 -9.04
C GLY A 45 -12.92 3.47 -9.87
N GLU A 46 -11.89 2.61 -9.87
CA GLU A 46 -11.85 1.40 -10.71
C GLU A 46 -12.11 0.11 -9.91
N LEU A 47 -12.33 -0.98 -10.65
CA LEU A 47 -12.44 -2.34 -10.11
C LEU A 47 -11.08 -2.84 -9.59
N THR A 48 -11.15 -3.87 -8.75
CA THR A 48 -9.98 -4.57 -8.23
C THR A 48 -9.47 -5.56 -9.24
N THR A 49 -8.24 -5.39 -9.71
CA THR A 49 -7.68 -6.13 -10.86
C THR A 49 -6.33 -6.81 -10.56
N ALA A 50 -5.68 -6.46 -9.45
CA ALA A 50 -4.40 -7.04 -9.08
C ALA A 50 -4.42 -7.62 -7.66
N LYS A 51 -3.63 -8.68 -7.46
CA LYS A 51 -3.38 -9.33 -6.17
C LYS A 51 -1.87 -9.57 -6.02
N ALA A 52 -1.36 -9.44 -4.80
CA ALA A 52 -0.05 -9.95 -4.41
C ALA A 52 -0.12 -10.63 -3.03
N ILE A 53 0.96 -11.29 -2.63
CA ILE A 53 1.11 -11.90 -1.31
C ILE A 53 2.11 -11.09 -0.49
N VAL A 54 1.84 -10.90 0.80
CA VAL A 54 2.77 -10.24 1.71
C VAL A 54 3.96 -11.16 1.99
N SER A 55 5.17 -10.72 1.68
CA SER A 55 6.40 -11.45 2.01
C SER A 55 6.98 -11.03 3.37
N LYS A 56 6.84 -9.75 3.72
CA LYS A 56 7.34 -9.14 4.95
C LYS A 56 6.56 -7.87 5.27
N VAL A 57 6.42 -7.56 6.56
CA VAL A 57 5.88 -6.28 7.04
C VAL A 57 6.92 -5.63 7.96
N ILE A 58 7.13 -4.33 7.81
CA ILE A 58 7.92 -3.52 8.74
C ILE A 58 7.08 -2.31 9.14
N GLU A 59 6.98 -2.07 10.44
CA GLU A 59 6.22 -0.95 10.99
C GLU A 59 7.18 0.01 11.70
N PHE A 60 7.02 1.30 11.42
CA PHE A 60 7.79 2.38 12.02
C PHE A 60 6.86 3.33 12.76
N GLU A 61 7.22 3.68 13.97
CA GLU A 61 6.58 4.72 14.77
C GLU A 61 7.55 5.86 15.09
N GLU A 62 6.99 6.93 15.67
CA GLU A 62 7.72 8.13 16.05
C GLU A 62 8.64 8.65 14.94
N LEU A 63 8.06 8.74 13.74
CA LEU A 63 8.77 9.24 12.58
C LEU A 63 9.14 10.72 12.75
N THR A 64 10.41 10.99 12.47
CA THR A 64 10.97 12.33 12.28
C THR A 64 11.20 12.56 10.79
N PRO A 65 11.30 13.81 10.31
CA PRO A 65 11.64 14.09 8.91
C PRO A 65 12.91 13.35 8.46
N ARG A 66 13.92 13.23 9.34
CA ARG A 66 15.14 12.46 9.08
C ARG A 66 14.85 10.97 8.84
N LYS A 67 14.03 10.33 9.70
CA LYS A 67 13.61 8.93 9.52
C LYS A 67 12.82 8.74 8.22
N VAL A 68 11.90 9.66 7.90
CA VAL A 68 11.12 9.63 6.64
C VAL A 68 12.05 9.67 5.43
N LYS A 69 13.00 10.60 5.41
CA LYS A 69 14.00 10.69 4.34
C LYS A 69 14.80 9.40 4.21
N GLY A 70 15.28 8.85 5.31
CA GLY A 70 16.03 7.58 5.31
C GLY A 70 15.24 6.39 4.76
N ILE A 71 13.93 6.30 5.07
CA ILE A 71 13.07 5.25 4.52
C ILE A 71 12.88 5.43 3.01
N LEU A 72 12.62 6.65 2.55
CA LEU A 72 12.46 6.94 1.11
C LEU A 72 13.74 6.69 0.33
N ASP A 73 14.89 7.20 0.82
CA ASP A 73 16.20 7.02 0.19
C ASP A 73 16.58 5.54 0.06
N ARG A 74 16.16 4.70 1.03
CA ARG A 74 16.43 3.26 1.01
C ARG A 74 15.52 2.48 0.07
N HIS A 75 14.26 2.89 -0.07
CA HIS A 75 13.21 2.05 -0.69
C HIS A 75 12.56 2.66 -1.93
N TRP A 76 13.05 3.79 -2.45
CA TRP A 76 12.42 4.48 -3.59
C TRP A 76 12.21 3.55 -4.80
N LYS A 77 13.19 2.70 -5.12
CA LYS A 77 13.09 1.75 -6.23
C LYS A 77 11.99 0.71 -5.98
N ASP A 78 11.96 0.09 -4.80
CA ASP A 78 10.93 -0.90 -4.42
C ASP A 78 9.52 -0.30 -4.39
N LEU A 79 9.43 1.01 -4.07
CA LEU A 79 8.19 1.77 -4.07
C LEU A 79 7.66 2.05 -5.49
N GLY A 80 8.44 1.77 -6.53
CA GLY A 80 8.10 2.03 -7.92
C GLY A 80 8.06 3.53 -8.26
N ILE A 81 8.84 4.35 -7.53
CA ILE A 81 9.00 5.79 -7.78
C ILE A 81 10.38 6.05 -8.38
N SER A 82 10.55 7.19 -9.05
CA SER A 82 11.85 7.62 -9.56
C SER A 82 12.61 8.50 -8.55
N LYS A 83 13.89 8.76 -8.80
CA LYS A 83 14.67 9.67 -7.93
C LYS A 83 14.16 11.11 -8.01
N GLU A 84 13.65 11.51 -9.17
CA GLU A 84 13.09 12.84 -9.43
C GLU A 84 11.78 13.04 -8.65
N GLU A 85 11.03 11.96 -8.38
CA GLU A 85 9.81 11.99 -7.57
C GLU A 85 10.08 12.03 -6.05
N LEU A 86 11.29 11.68 -5.59
CA LEU A 86 11.62 11.61 -4.16
C LEU A 86 11.29 12.89 -3.37
N PRO A 87 11.64 14.11 -3.85
CA PRO A 87 11.30 15.35 -3.14
C PRO A 87 9.80 15.51 -2.90
N ASP A 88 8.97 15.11 -3.87
CA ASP A 88 7.51 15.20 -3.77
C ASP A 88 6.96 14.21 -2.76
N PHE A 89 7.43 12.96 -2.78
CA PHE A 89 7.05 11.96 -1.78
C PHE A 89 7.52 12.35 -0.38
N TYR A 90 8.74 12.91 -0.26
CA TYR A 90 9.23 13.44 1.01
C TYR A 90 8.34 14.58 1.53
N LYS A 91 8.01 15.56 0.70
CA LYS A 91 7.12 16.67 1.08
C LYS A 91 5.76 16.17 1.59
N ARG A 92 5.21 15.11 0.97
CA ARG A 92 3.94 14.48 1.38
C ARG A 92 4.02 13.75 2.73
N PHE A 93 5.18 13.18 3.06
CA PHE A 93 5.31 12.26 4.20
C PHE A 93 6.12 12.80 5.39
N LYS A 94 6.89 13.88 5.23
CA LYS A 94 7.82 14.39 6.27
C LYS A 94 7.19 14.64 7.65
N ASN A 95 5.88 14.93 7.69
CA ASN A 95 5.13 15.21 8.92
C ASN A 95 4.27 14.02 9.40
N LYS A 96 4.46 12.82 8.85
CA LYS A 96 3.78 11.60 9.28
C LYS A 96 4.52 11.03 10.48
N LYS A 97 3.80 10.34 11.36
CA LYS A 97 4.31 9.75 12.61
C LYS A 97 4.44 8.23 12.55
N TYR A 98 3.71 7.60 11.63
CA TYR A 98 3.69 6.15 11.45
C TYR A 98 3.90 5.79 9.98
N CYS A 99 4.64 4.71 9.73
CA CYS A 99 4.78 4.11 8.40
C CYS A 99 4.67 2.58 8.49
N ILE A 100 3.96 1.99 7.52
CA ILE A 100 3.92 0.55 7.30
C ILE A 100 4.54 0.29 5.93
N LEU A 101 5.55 -0.56 5.88
CA LEU A 101 6.15 -1.09 4.65
C LEU A 101 5.68 -2.53 4.47
N ILE A 102 4.96 -2.78 3.37
CA ILE A 102 4.38 -4.07 3.02
C ILE A 102 5.11 -4.59 1.79
N PHE A 103 5.98 -5.56 1.97
CA PHE A 103 6.74 -6.19 0.89
C PHE A 103 5.84 -7.22 0.20
N LEU A 104 5.87 -7.21 -1.13
CA LEU A 104 4.97 -7.95 -2.01
C LEU A 104 5.76 -9.01 -2.77
N LYS A 105 5.16 -10.20 -2.91
CA LYS A 105 5.64 -11.29 -3.77
C LYS A 105 4.49 -11.86 -4.60
N ASN A 106 4.83 -12.53 -5.69
CA ASN A 106 3.91 -13.25 -6.57
C ASN A 106 2.72 -12.38 -7.04
N PRO A 107 2.98 -11.19 -7.62
CA PRO A 107 1.91 -10.37 -8.15
C PRO A 107 1.21 -11.09 -9.31
N ARG A 108 -0.12 -10.97 -9.38
CA ARG A 108 -0.92 -11.54 -10.47
C ARG A 108 -2.19 -10.75 -10.72
N LYS A 109 -2.66 -10.78 -11.98
CA LYS A 109 -3.99 -10.29 -12.33
C LYS A 109 -5.06 -11.17 -11.71
N VAL A 110 -6.20 -10.59 -11.40
CA VAL A 110 -7.40 -11.28 -10.94
C VAL A 110 -8.59 -10.83 -11.78
N THR A 111 -9.61 -11.70 -11.90
CA THR A 111 -10.89 -11.32 -12.50
C THR A 111 -11.41 -10.06 -11.81
N PRO A 112 -11.73 -8.98 -12.56
CA PRO A 112 -12.14 -7.72 -11.97
C PRO A 112 -13.35 -7.88 -11.05
N PHE A 113 -13.29 -7.30 -9.85
CA PHE A 113 -14.42 -7.30 -8.92
C PHE A 113 -14.54 -6.01 -8.12
N LYS A 114 -15.77 -5.72 -7.66
CA LYS A 114 -16.07 -4.58 -6.80
C LYS A 114 -15.87 -4.98 -5.33
N ILE A 115 -15.28 -4.07 -4.55
CA ILE A 115 -15.18 -4.22 -3.10
C ILE A 115 -16.33 -3.40 -2.48
N SER A 116 -17.23 -4.08 -1.79
CA SER A 116 -18.21 -3.42 -0.92
C SER A 116 -17.52 -2.92 0.34
N LYS A 117 -17.69 -1.64 0.66
CA LYS A 117 -17.20 -1.04 1.91
C LYS A 117 -18.27 -0.97 3.01
N LYS A 118 -19.43 -1.60 2.80
CA LYS A 118 -20.54 -1.58 3.76
C LYS A 118 -20.04 -2.13 5.10
N GLY A 119 -20.20 -1.35 6.17
CA GLY A 119 -19.71 -1.70 7.52
C GLY A 119 -18.27 -1.29 7.85
N PHE A 120 -17.47 -0.80 6.89
CA PHE A 120 -16.08 -0.38 7.13
C PHE A 120 -15.86 1.14 7.04
N GLY A 121 -16.90 1.88 6.63
CA GLY A 121 -16.86 3.32 6.37
C GLY A 121 -16.43 3.64 4.93
N ALA A 122 -17.13 4.55 4.27
CA ALA A 122 -16.90 4.89 2.86
C ALA A 122 -15.45 5.33 2.57
N MET A 123 -14.82 5.98 3.57
CA MET A 123 -13.46 6.49 3.50
C MET A 123 -12.37 5.47 3.85
N ALA A 124 -12.72 4.21 4.18
CA ALA A 124 -11.73 3.19 4.48
C ALA A 124 -10.81 2.97 3.28
N SER A 125 -9.52 3.22 3.48
CA SER A 125 -8.48 2.98 2.48
C SER A 125 -7.91 1.56 2.55
N TRP A 126 -8.11 0.88 3.68
CA TRP A 126 -7.79 -0.52 3.93
C TRP A 126 -8.95 -1.20 4.63
N ILE A 127 -9.20 -2.44 4.24
CA ILE A 127 -10.14 -3.34 4.87
C ILE A 127 -9.38 -4.64 5.13
N CYS A 128 -9.21 -4.99 6.41
CA CYS A 128 -8.60 -6.25 6.83
C CYS A 128 -9.72 -7.22 7.20
N ILE A 129 -9.73 -8.37 6.55
CA ILE A 129 -10.78 -9.39 6.64
C ILE A 129 -10.13 -10.75 6.47
N GLU A 130 -10.75 -11.77 7.04
CA GLU A 130 -10.27 -13.16 6.94
C GLU A 130 -10.63 -13.80 5.60
N ASP A 131 -11.81 -13.49 5.03
CA ASP A 131 -12.27 -14.03 3.75
C ASP A 131 -12.75 -12.95 2.79
N ILE A 132 -12.09 -12.85 1.63
CA ILE A 132 -12.39 -11.90 0.54
C ILE A 132 -13.79 -12.09 -0.04
N LYS A 133 -14.39 -13.28 0.07
CA LYS A 133 -15.77 -13.53 -0.37
C LYS A 133 -16.77 -12.62 0.34
N ARG A 134 -16.47 -12.18 1.57
CA ARG A 134 -17.33 -11.26 2.34
C ARG A 134 -17.43 -9.84 1.73
N LEU A 135 -16.51 -9.48 0.83
CA LEU A 135 -16.46 -8.14 0.21
C LEU A 135 -16.77 -8.14 -1.28
N LYS A 136 -16.85 -9.32 -1.91
CA LYS A 136 -17.24 -9.44 -3.31
C LYS A 136 -18.74 -9.25 -3.41
N SER A 137 -19.15 -8.19 -4.10
CA SER A 137 -20.52 -8.00 -4.58
C SER A 137 -20.58 -8.41 -6.05
#